data_AF-A0A957EDW9-F1
#
_entry.id   AF-A0A957EDW9-F1
#
_cell.length_a   1.000
_cell.length_b   1.000
_cell.length_c   1.000
_cell.angle_alpha   90.00
_cell.angle_beta   90.00
_cell.angle_gamma   90.00
#
_symmetry.space_group_name_H-M   'P 1'
#
loop_
_entity.id
_entity.type
_entity.pdbx_description
1 polymer ?
#
loop_
_entity_poly.entity_id
_entity_poly.type
_entity_poly.pdbx_seq_one_letter_code
_entity_poly.pdbx_strand_id
1 'polypeptide(L)' 'MQNEPVEVTLKVTSVLEALDIPYLIGGSLASTLYGMVRTTQDSDIITQMRPEHIQPFVTALQDEFYIDEEMIASAIAH' A
#
# COMPACT_ATOMS: atom_id res chain seq x y z
N MET A 1 7.59 -17.51 -3.68
CA MET A 1 8.12 -16.59 -2.66
C MET A 1 7.20 -16.68 -1.45
N GLN A 2 7.71 -16.65 -0.22
CA GLN A 2 6.84 -16.52 0.95
C GLN A 2 6.33 -15.07 0.92
N ASN A 3 5.03 -14.86 0.81
CA ASN A 3 4.42 -13.53 0.77
C ASN A 3 4.34 -12.96 2.19
N GLU A 4 5.49 -12.80 2.83
CA GLU A 4 5.54 -12.25 4.19
C GLU A 4 5.02 -10.80 4.16
N PRO A 5 4.07 -10.42 5.04
CA PRO A 5 3.43 -9.11 5.00
C PRO A 5 4.43 -7.94 5.03
N VAL A 6 5.55 -8.11 5.74
CA VAL A 6 6.62 -7.11 5.81
C VAL A 6 7.28 -6.90 4.44
N GLU A 7 7.60 -7.97 3.73
CA GLU A 7 8.25 -7.88 2.41
C GLU A 7 7.31 -7.23 1.38
N VAL A 8 6.04 -7.62 1.40
CA VAL A 8 5.00 -7.02 0.54
C VAL A 8 4.81 -5.53 0.86
N THR A 9 4.74 -5.18 2.15
CA THR A 9 4.61 -3.78 2.58
C THR A 9 5.81 -2.94 2.11
N LEU A 10 7.02 -3.45 2.25
CA LEU A 10 8.24 -2.77 1.78
C LEU A 10 8.22 -2.56 0.27
N LYS A 11 7.75 -3.56 -0.51
CA LYS A 11 7.62 -3.42 -1.96
C LYS A 11 6.62 -2.31 -2.32
N VAL A 12 5.43 -2.31 -1.74
CA VAL A 12 4.42 -1.27 -2.02
C VAL A 12 4.89 0.12 -1.59
N THR A 13 5.47 0.24 -0.39
CA THR A 13 5.95 1.53 0.12
C THR A 13 7.13 2.08 -0.67
N SER A 14 8.01 1.24 -1.21
CA SER A 14 9.08 1.70 -2.11
C SER A 14 8.57 2.38 -3.38
N VAL A 15 7.41 1.95 -3.91
CA VAL A 15 6.75 2.62 -5.04
C VAL A 15 6.14 3.95 -4.61
N LEU A 16 5.51 4.01 -3.42
CA LEU A 16 4.99 5.26 -2.87
C LEU A 16 6.10 6.29 -2.66
N GLU A 17 7.25 5.87 -2.11
CA GLU A 17 8.44 6.72 -1.95
C GLU A 17 8.98 7.21 -3.30
N ALA A 18 9.10 6.32 -4.30
CA ALA A 18 9.58 6.69 -5.64
C ALA A 18 8.66 7.69 -6.36
N LEU A 19 7.37 7.69 -6.03
CA LEU A 19 6.36 8.59 -6.58
C LEU A 19 6.13 9.85 -5.72
N ASP A 20 6.89 10.02 -4.63
CA ASP A 20 6.75 11.12 -3.67
C ASP A 20 5.32 11.22 -3.08
N ILE A 21 4.75 10.06 -2.74
CA ILE A 21 3.40 9.94 -2.16
C ILE A 21 3.53 9.73 -0.65
N PRO A 22 3.13 10.71 0.19
CA PRO A 22 3.10 10.54 1.63
C PRO A 22 2.19 9.37 2.03
N TYR A 23 2.62 8.56 2.99
CA TYR A 23 1.86 7.41 3.47
C TYR A 23 2.05 7.14 4.96
N LEU A 24 1.16 6.35 5.52
CA LEU A 24 1.21 5.84 6.89
C LEU A 24 0.86 4.35 6.89
N ILE A 25 1.68 3.54 7.56
CA ILE A 25 1.38 2.13 7.82
C ILE A 25 0.50 2.05 9.08
N GLY A 26 -0.66 1.40 8.94
CA GLY A 26 -1.63 1.22 10.02
C GLY A 26 -1.83 -0.24 10.39
N GLY A 27 -2.99 -0.52 11.00
CA GLY A 27 -3.49 -1.88 11.14
C GLY A 27 -2.73 -2.79 12.09
N SER A 28 -2.87 -4.09 11.83
CA SER A 28 -2.24 -5.17 12.60
C SER A 28 -0.72 -5.13 12.53
N LEU A 29 -0.15 -4.82 11.36
CA LEU A 29 1.29 -4.71 11.15
C LEU A 29 1.91 -3.61 12.02
N ALA A 30 1.32 -2.41 12.01
CA ALA A 30 1.75 -1.33 12.89
C ALA A 30 1.60 -1.74 14.36
N SER A 31 0.47 -2.35 14.75
CA SER A 31 0.24 -2.76 16.15
C SER A 31 1.20 -3.86 16.63
N THR A 32 1.61 -4.76 15.74
CA THR A 32 2.54 -5.86 16.03
C THR A 32 3.94 -5.33 16.29
N LEU A 33 4.38 -4.32 15.53
CA LEU A 33 5.66 -3.63 15.77
C LEU A 33 5.71 -2.96 17.16
N TYR A 34 4.57 -2.49 17.68
CA TYR A 34 4.47 -1.90 19.02
C TYR A 34 4.08 -2.90 20.13
N GLY A 35 4.21 -4.21 19.89
CA GLY A 35 4.07 -5.25 20.91
C GLY A 35 2.64 -5.73 21.18
N MET A 36 1.66 -5.33 20.36
CA MET A 36 0.32 -5.93 20.39
C MET A 36 0.20 -6.98 19.28
N VAL A 37 0.34 -8.25 19.65
CA VAL A 37 0.22 -9.36 18.69
C VAL A 37 -1.21 -9.42 18.14
N ARG A 38 -1.39 -9.08 16.87
CA ARG A 38 -2.60 -9.38 16.08
C ARG A 38 -2.21 -10.22 14.89
N THR A 39 -2.83 -11.39 14.76
CA THR A 39 -2.53 -12.36 13.69
C THR A 39 -3.49 -12.17 12.51
N THR A 40 -3.40 -11.03 11.82
CA THR A 40 -3.91 -10.92 10.45
C THR A 40 -2.71 -10.84 9.51
N GLN A 41 -2.78 -11.54 8.37
CA GLN A 41 -1.71 -11.64 7.38
C GLN A 41 -1.97 -10.61 6.27
N ASP A 42 -2.13 -9.36 6.67
CA ASP A 42 -2.45 -8.22 5.81
C ASP A 42 -1.67 -6.98 6.24
N SER A 43 -1.75 -5.92 5.44
CA SER A 43 -1.08 -4.66 5.71
C SER A 43 -1.97 -3.51 5.26
N ASP A 44 -2.27 -2.62 6.19
CA ASP A 44 -3.09 -1.44 5.95
C ASP A 44 -2.17 -0.24 5.69
N ILE A 45 -2.35 0.41 4.54
CA ILE A 45 -1.57 1.59 4.15
C ILE A 45 -2.53 2.71 3.78
N ILE A 46 -2.38 3.86 4.43
CA ILE A 46 -3.09 5.11 4.10
C ILE A 46 -2.13 5.96 3.27
N THR A 47 -2.60 6.54 2.17
CA THR A 47 -1.77 7.36 1.27
C THR A 47 -2.45 8.69 0.97
N GLN A 48 -1.64 9.73 0.74
CA GLN A 48 -2.11 11.02 0.24
C GLN A 48 -2.01 11.05 -1.30
N MET A 49 -2.74 10.15 -1.94
CA MET A 49 -2.73 10.01 -3.40
C MET A 49 -3.53 11.13 -4.09
N ARG A 50 -3.08 11.53 -5.28
CA ARG A 50 -3.74 12.49 -6.18
C ARG A 50 -3.98 11.84 -7.55
N PRO A 51 -4.88 12.35 -8.40
CA PRO A 51 -5.18 11.74 -9.70
C PRO A 51 -3.93 11.51 -10.58
N GLU A 52 -2.97 12.42 -10.56
CA GLU A 52 -1.70 12.29 -11.31
C GLU A 52 -0.83 11.10 -10.87
N HIS A 53 -1.06 10.55 -9.67
CA HIS A 53 -0.29 9.43 -9.13
C HIS A 53 -0.86 8.07 -9.52
N ILE A 54 -2.12 7.98 -9.96
CA ILE A 54 -2.81 6.71 -10.20
C ILE A 54 -2.09 5.88 -11.25
N GLN A 55 -1.93 6.43 -12.45
CA GLN A 55 -1.33 5.69 -13.57
C GLN A 55 0.11 5.23 -13.26
N PRO A 56 1.02 6.07 -12.72
CA PRO A 56 2.34 5.61 -12.30
C PRO A 56 2.30 4.51 -11.24
N PHE A 57 1.41 4.61 -10.25
CA PHE A 57 1.27 3.62 -9.18
C PHE A 57 0.78 2.27 -9.70
N VAL A 58 -0.30 2.27 -10.51
CA VAL A 58 -0.85 1.07 -11.15
C VAL A 58 0.22 0.41 -12.03
N THR A 59 0.88 1.20 -12.88
CA THR A 59 1.90 0.68 -13.81
C THR A 59 3.08 0.02 -13.08
N ALA A 60 3.48 0.54 -11.92
CA ALA A 60 4.60 0.01 -11.15
C ALA A 60 4.31 -1.31 -10.44
N LEU A 61 3.04 -1.66 -10.22
CA LEU A 61 2.64 -2.79 -9.36
C LEU A 61 1.73 -3.82 -10.06
N GLN A 62 1.06 -3.47 -11.16
CA GLN A 62 0.05 -4.32 -11.83
C GLN A 62 0.54 -5.70 -12.29
N ASP A 63 1.83 -5.87 -12.56
CA ASP A 63 2.40 -7.15 -13.00
C ASP A 63 2.53 -8.16 -11.85
N GLU A 64 2.52 -7.68 -10.60
CA GLU A 64 2.69 -8.50 -9.40
C GLU A 64 1.47 -8.48 -8.47
N PHE A 65 0.63 -7.45 -8.58
CA PHE A 65 -0.53 -7.23 -7.73
C PHE A 65 -1.80 -7.12 -8.55
N TYR A 66 -2.90 -7.64 -8.00
CA TYR A 66 -4.22 -7.23 -8.46
C TYR A 66 -4.46 -5.78 -8.01
N ILE A 67 -4.82 -4.94 -8.97
CA ILE A 67 -5.08 -3.51 -8.76
C ILE A 67 -6.30 -3.12 -9.57
N ASP A 68 -7.21 -2.39 -8.93
CA ASP A 68 -8.39 -1.81 -9.58
C ASP A 68 -8.20 -0.29 -9.66
N GLU A 69 -7.90 0.20 -10.87
CA GLU A 69 -7.66 1.61 -11.14
C GLU A 69 -8.92 2.47 -10.90
N GLU A 70 -10.10 1.97 -11.27
CA GLU A 70 -11.36 2.69 -11.10
C GLU A 70 -11.71 2.83 -9.61
N MET A 71 -11.45 1.79 -8.81
CA MET A 71 -11.61 1.84 -7.36
C MET A 71 -10.70 2.90 -6.73
N ILE A 72 -9.44 2.99 -7.15
CA ILE A 72 -8.50 4.02 -6.67
C ILE A 72 -9.00 5.41 -7.05
N ALA A 73 -9.38 5.61 -8.31
CA ALA A 73 -9.88 6.89 -8.79
C ALA A 73 -11.14 7.35 -8.02
N SER A 74 -12.07 6.43 -7.76
CA SER A 74 -13.28 6.69 -6.97
C SER A 74 -12.96 7.07 -5.52
N ALA A 75 -11.99 6.39 -4.90
CA ALA A 75 -11.61 6.62 -3.51
C ALA A 75 -10.99 8.01 -3.27
N ILE A 76 -10.25 8.56 -4.24
CA ILE A 76 -9.61 9.88 -4.11
C ILE A 76 -10.48 11.05 -4.61
N ALA A 77 -11.64 10.77 -5.21
CA ALA A 77 -12.54 11.79 -5.75
C ALA A 77 -13.44 12.46 -4.68
N HIS A 78 -13.40 12.00 -3.42
CA HIS A 78 -14.25 12.42 -2.30
C HIS A 78 -13.41 13.02 -1.16
#